data_AF-A0A409V7E7-F1
#
_entry.id   AF-A0A409V7E7-F1
#
_cell.length_a   1.000
_cell.length_b   1.000
_cell.length_c   1.000
_cell.angle_alpha   90.00
_cell.angle_beta   90.00
_cell.angle_gamma   90.00
#
_symmetry.space_group_name_H-M   'P 1'
#
loop_
_entity.id
_entity.type
_entity.pdbx_description
1 polymer ?
#
loop_
_entity_poly.entity_id
_entity_poly.type
_entity_poly.pdbx_seq_one_letter_code
_entity_poly.pdbx_strand_id
1 'polypeptide(L)'
;EIGEEIKKAIKTHRSVEVYHELSEPSEVIEVSSILTPQELALQQKLQTLDMQYYRVPLTHDMTPCEQDFDDISSVICEHCLKNQPINNTAFLFYCRTGKNRTTLAMAIAGLIMCHIQGFPKGANIGEQERVSCPNAQYTKGDFMIVQKLVRLLPKGQQIKREVDFILDEIFETMSPMHFHIREVIFVIYNKIKNAKNDEDKQNLKQQSIDALERYLYLIMFNAYLHHDKKIQWSRSFSEWMKKLFGGHTAEGNCMHPVAVKIGVYQLLDNLGFYDFEKVPTSFKTMKERWCNRGQNLPFQGSFV
;
A
#
# COMPACT_ATOMS: atom_id res chain seq x y z
N GLU A 1 -12.81 19.49 1.15
CA GLU A 1 -13.09 20.80 0.57
C GLU A 1 -13.58 20.68 -0.86
N ILE A 2 -12.77 20.20 -1.82
CA ILE A 2 -13.18 20.00 -3.24
C ILE A 2 -14.50 19.21 -3.42
N GLY A 3 -14.71 18.14 -2.65
CA GLY A 3 -15.95 17.34 -2.76
C GLY A 3 -17.24 18.11 -2.44
N GLU A 4 -17.16 19.09 -1.51
CA GLU A 4 -18.31 19.95 -1.17
C GLU A 4 -18.53 21.04 -2.23
N GLU A 5 -17.46 21.52 -2.86
CA GLU A 5 -17.53 22.48 -3.96
C GLU A 5 -18.19 21.87 -5.21
N ILE A 6 -17.78 20.66 -5.60
CA ILE A 6 -18.40 19.89 -6.69
C ILE A 6 -19.88 19.67 -6.38
N LYS A 7 -20.19 19.29 -5.14
CA LYS A 7 -21.57 19.09 -4.70
C LYS A 7 -22.42 20.36 -4.81
N LYS A 8 -21.86 21.52 -4.46
CA LYS A 8 -22.53 22.81 -4.59
C LYS A 8 -22.78 23.16 -6.06
N ALA A 9 -21.81 22.94 -6.94
CA ALA A 9 -21.93 23.20 -8.37
C ALA A 9 -23.02 22.35 -9.03
N ILE A 10 -23.08 21.05 -8.69
CA ILE A 10 -24.09 20.10 -9.21
C ILE A 10 -25.49 20.43 -8.69
N LYS A 11 -25.63 20.89 -7.43
CA LYS A 11 -26.94 21.35 -6.93
C LYS A 11 -27.50 22.53 -7.71
N THR A 12 -26.65 23.39 -8.27
CA THR A 12 -27.06 24.54 -9.09
C THR A 12 -27.43 24.11 -10.51
N HIS A 13 -26.69 23.16 -11.09
CA HIS A 13 -26.87 22.67 -12.45
C HIS A 13 -27.36 21.21 -12.38
N ARG A 14 -28.68 21.03 -12.27
CA ARG A 14 -29.32 19.70 -12.09
C ARG A 14 -28.94 18.67 -13.16
N SER A 15 -28.46 19.11 -14.32
CA SER A 15 -27.94 18.27 -15.39
C SER A 15 -26.42 18.29 -15.38
N VAL A 16 -25.80 17.11 -15.32
CA VAL A 16 -24.34 16.95 -15.25
C VAL A 16 -23.88 16.06 -16.40
N GLU A 17 -22.83 16.49 -17.08
CA GLU A 17 -22.15 15.67 -18.08
C GLU A 17 -21.23 14.65 -17.37
N VAL A 18 -21.45 13.36 -17.65
CA VAL A 18 -20.74 12.25 -17.01
C VAL A 18 -20.12 11.34 -18.06
N TYR A 19 -18.91 10.86 -17.76
CA TYR A 19 -18.21 9.85 -18.55
C TYR A 19 -18.22 8.54 -17.77
N HIS A 20 -18.83 7.50 -18.34
CA HIS A 20 -18.77 6.14 -17.77
C HIS A 20 -17.40 5.51 -18.02
N GLU A 21 -16.89 5.65 -19.24
CA GLU A 21 -15.53 5.34 -19.63
C GLU A 21 -14.95 6.48 -20.46
N LEU A 22 -13.65 6.77 -20.30
CA LEU A 22 -13.00 7.88 -21.03
C LEU A 22 -12.90 7.63 -22.55
N SER A 23 -13.10 6.38 -22.99
CA SER A 23 -13.17 5.98 -24.39
C SER A 23 -14.56 6.17 -25.01
N GLU A 24 -15.57 6.45 -24.21
CA GLU A 24 -16.97 6.56 -24.62
C GLU A 24 -17.43 8.03 -24.60
N PRO A 25 -18.42 8.42 -25.43
CA PRO A 25 -19.00 9.75 -25.36
C PRO A 25 -19.64 9.99 -23.99
N SER A 26 -19.66 11.25 -23.56
CA SER A 26 -20.35 11.64 -22.34
C SER A 26 -21.87 11.53 -22.47
N GLU A 27 -22.50 11.25 -21.33
CA GLU A 27 -23.95 11.26 -21.17
C GLU A 27 -24.35 12.40 -20.22
N VAL A 28 -25.42 13.12 -20.56
CA VAL A 28 -25.98 14.13 -19.66
C VAL A 28 -27.01 13.44 -18.78
N ILE A 29 -26.73 13.39 -17.48
CA ILE A 29 -27.64 12.82 -16.48
C ILE A 29 -28.31 13.91 -15.67
N GLU A 30 -29.59 13.74 -15.34
CA GLU A 30 -30.27 14.57 -14.35
C GLU A 30 -30.07 14.00 -12.95
N VAL A 31 -29.48 14.81 -12.06
CA VAL A 31 -29.15 14.41 -10.70
C VAL A 31 -30.23 14.90 -9.74
N SER A 32 -31.00 13.96 -9.19
CA SER A 32 -32.03 14.25 -8.18
C SER A 32 -31.47 14.35 -6.75
N SER A 33 -30.37 13.65 -6.48
CA SER A 33 -29.72 13.61 -5.17
C SER A 33 -28.21 13.48 -5.32
N ILE A 34 -27.46 14.18 -4.47
CA ILE A 34 -26.00 14.11 -4.41
C ILE A 34 -25.55 14.02 -2.96
N LEU A 35 -24.75 12.99 -2.68
CA LEU A 35 -24.22 12.69 -1.37
C LEU A 35 -22.72 12.44 -1.47
N THR A 36 -21.98 12.93 -0.49
CA THR A 36 -20.59 12.52 -0.33
C THR A 36 -20.55 11.10 0.24
N PRO A 37 -19.43 10.36 0.07
CA PRO A 37 -19.27 9.05 0.71
C PRO A 37 -19.49 9.10 2.23
N GLN A 38 -19.12 10.21 2.88
CA GLN A 38 -19.34 10.40 4.31
C GLN A 38 -20.83 10.53 4.64
N GLU A 39 -21.58 11.29 3.85
CA GLU A 39 -23.03 11.42 4.06
C GLU A 39 -23.77 10.12 3.76
N LEU A 40 -23.38 9.41 2.71
CA LEU A 40 -23.90 8.08 2.41
C LEU A 40 -23.66 7.13 3.59
N ALA A 41 -22.46 7.17 4.18
CA ALA A 41 -22.16 6.37 5.36
C ALA A 41 -22.97 6.80 6.59
N LEU A 42 -23.19 8.11 6.81
CA LEU A 42 -24.05 8.60 7.90
C LEU A 42 -25.50 8.13 7.73
N GLN A 43 -26.02 8.12 6.50
CA GLN A 43 -27.35 7.57 6.21
C GLN A 43 -27.40 6.06 6.46
N GLN A 44 -26.39 5.31 6.00
CA GLN A 44 -26.31 3.87 6.24
C GLN A 44 -26.20 3.53 7.73
N LYS A 45 -25.56 4.39 8.52
CA LYS A 45 -25.46 4.23 9.98
C LYS A 45 -26.83 4.22 10.67
N LEU A 46 -27.87 4.81 10.08
CA LEU A 46 -29.24 4.72 10.60
C LEU A 46 -29.81 3.30 10.51
N GLN A 47 -29.33 2.48 9.56
CA GLN A 47 -29.69 1.08 9.41
C GLN A 47 -28.69 0.14 10.10
N THR A 48 -27.45 0.57 10.26
CA THR A 48 -26.36 -0.19 10.86
C THR A 48 -25.64 0.67 11.91
N LEU A 49 -26.21 0.74 13.11
CA LEU A 49 -25.83 1.71 14.16
C LEU A 49 -24.35 1.63 14.57
N ASP A 50 -23.77 0.43 14.57
CA ASP A 50 -22.38 0.20 14.96
C ASP A 50 -21.37 0.54 13.86
N MET A 51 -21.84 0.84 12.65
CA MET A 51 -20.96 1.19 11.53
C MET A 51 -20.25 2.52 11.78
N GLN A 52 -18.92 2.51 11.65
CA GLN A 52 -18.10 3.72 11.62
C GLN A 52 -17.46 3.87 10.25
N TYR A 53 -17.37 5.11 9.77
CA TYR A 53 -16.79 5.45 8.48
C TYR A 53 -15.51 6.26 8.66
N TYR A 54 -14.45 5.81 8.01
CA TYR A 54 -13.15 6.46 7.98
C TYR A 54 -12.72 6.67 6.53
N ARG A 55 -12.22 7.86 6.22
CA ARG A 55 -11.68 8.20 4.91
C ARG A 55 -10.18 8.45 5.00
N VAL A 56 -9.38 7.55 4.44
CA VAL A 56 -7.93 7.71 4.31
C VAL A 56 -7.59 8.07 2.85
N PRO A 57 -7.13 9.30 2.57
CA PRO A 57 -6.91 9.78 1.22
C PRO A 57 -5.59 9.29 0.63
N LEU A 58 -5.60 8.08 0.06
CA LEU A 58 -4.43 7.51 -0.62
C LEU A 58 -4.36 7.95 -2.10
N THR A 59 -3.19 8.42 -2.54
CA THR A 59 -2.91 8.73 -3.96
C THR A 59 -3.09 7.48 -4.83
N HIS A 60 -3.63 7.66 -6.03
CA HIS A 60 -4.01 6.54 -6.91
C HIS A 60 -2.77 5.83 -7.50
N ASP A 61 -2.70 4.51 -7.37
CA ASP A 61 -1.74 3.58 -8.00
C ASP A 61 -0.23 3.85 -7.83
N MET A 62 0.14 4.91 -7.11
CA MET A 62 1.50 5.22 -6.71
C MET A 62 1.91 4.44 -5.46
N THR A 63 3.21 4.35 -5.21
CA THR A 63 3.73 3.79 -3.96
C THR A 63 3.30 4.64 -2.75
N PRO A 64 2.73 4.03 -1.69
CA PRO A 64 2.41 4.72 -0.45
C PRO A 64 3.67 5.32 0.17
N CYS A 65 3.54 6.53 0.71
CA CYS A 65 4.55 7.09 1.59
C CYS A 65 4.41 6.52 3.01
N GLU A 66 5.39 6.79 3.86
CA GLU A 66 5.37 6.35 5.25
C GLU A 66 4.15 6.89 6.02
N GLN A 67 3.68 8.10 5.68
CA GLN A 67 2.47 8.70 6.29
C GLN A 67 1.20 7.91 5.95
N ASP A 68 1.10 7.32 4.76
CA ASP A 68 -0.06 6.51 4.39
C ASP A 68 -0.20 5.29 5.30
N PHE A 69 0.92 4.69 5.74
CA PHE A 69 0.91 3.60 6.73
C PHE A 69 0.51 4.10 8.11
N ASP A 70 0.99 5.27 8.53
CA ASP A 70 0.62 5.89 9.80
C ASP A 70 -0.90 6.17 9.85
N ASP A 71 -1.46 6.74 8.78
CA ASP A 71 -2.88 7.08 8.70
C ASP A 71 -3.75 5.82 8.75
N ILE A 72 -3.42 4.77 7.97
CA ILE A 72 -4.17 3.50 7.98
C ILE A 72 -4.04 2.81 9.34
N SER A 73 -2.82 2.71 9.87
CA SER A 73 -2.55 2.01 11.14
C SER A 73 -3.20 2.71 12.33
N SER A 74 -3.27 4.04 12.33
CA SER A 74 -3.91 4.81 13.40
C SER A 74 -5.40 4.44 13.55
N VAL A 75 -6.12 4.33 12.44
CA VAL A 75 -7.54 3.93 12.42
C VAL A 75 -7.71 2.50 12.92
N ILE A 76 -6.87 1.57 12.46
CA ILE A 76 -6.97 0.16 12.85
C ILE A 76 -6.62 -0.01 14.34
N CYS A 77 -5.51 0.55 14.79
CA CYS A 77 -5.06 0.48 16.18
C CYS A 77 -6.05 1.15 17.13
N GLU A 78 -6.70 2.24 16.75
CA GLU A 78 -7.75 2.86 17.55
C GLU A 78 -8.86 1.87 17.90
N HIS A 79 -9.33 1.07 16.94
CA HIS A 79 -10.39 0.09 17.18
C HIS A 79 -9.88 -1.20 17.80
N CYS A 80 -8.71 -1.69 17.38
CA CYS A 80 -8.17 -2.95 17.88
C CYS A 80 -7.57 -2.86 19.29
N LEU A 81 -7.02 -1.71 19.70
CA LEU A 81 -6.38 -1.57 21.01
C LEU A 81 -7.33 -1.02 22.08
N LYS A 82 -8.30 -0.17 21.72
CA LYS A 82 -9.22 0.44 22.69
C LYS A 82 -10.47 -0.40 22.96
N ASN A 83 -10.96 -1.18 21.99
CA ASN A 83 -12.20 -1.94 22.14
C ASN A 83 -11.92 -3.39 22.56
N GLN A 84 -12.28 -3.74 23.79
CA GLN A 84 -12.26 -5.11 24.31
C GLN A 84 -13.70 -5.64 24.37
N PRO A 85 -13.98 -6.87 23.87
CA PRO A 85 -13.07 -7.79 23.18
C PRO A 85 -12.86 -7.43 21.70
N ILE A 86 -11.63 -7.65 21.20
CA ILE A 86 -11.17 -7.42 19.80
C ILE A 86 -12.04 -8.16 18.75
N ASN A 87 -12.82 -9.16 19.17
CA ASN A 87 -13.48 -10.12 18.30
C ASN A 87 -14.83 -9.66 17.72
N ASN A 88 -15.24 -8.41 17.91
CA ASN A 88 -16.56 -7.94 17.43
C ASN A 88 -16.48 -6.82 16.39
N THR A 89 -15.30 -6.52 15.85
CA THR A 89 -15.13 -5.47 14.83
C THR A 89 -14.70 -6.09 13.51
N ALA A 90 -15.51 -5.87 12.47
CA ALA A 90 -15.17 -6.20 11.09
C ALA A 90 -14.70 -4.94 10.36
N PHE A 91 -13.56 -5.01 9.67
CA PHE A 91 -13.07 -3.92 8.83
C PHE A 91 -13.47 -4.16 7.37
N LEU A 92 -14.13 -3.18 6.76
CA LEU A 92 -14.45 -3.17 5.33
C LEU A 92 -13.57 -2.15 4.61
N PHE A 93 -12.70 -2.63 3.71
CA PHE A 93 -11.83 -1.79 2.91
C PHE A 93 -12.35 -1.73 1.47
N TYR A 94 -12.46 -0.53 0.89
CA TYR A 94 -12.83 -0.37 -0.51
C TYR A 94 -12.07 0.79 -1.17
N CYS A 95 -11.84 0.66 -2.46
CA CYS A 95 -11.30 1.72 -3.32
C CYS A 95 -11.94 1.60 -4.72
N ARG A 96 -11.53 2.45 -5.67
CA ARG A 96 -12.11 2.47 -7.03
C ARG A 96 -12.17 1.09 -7.71
N THR A 97 -11.11 0.29 -7.57
CA THR A 97 -10.96 -0.99 -8.29
C THR A 97 -10.91 -2.21 -7.37
N GLY A 98 -10.87 -2.02 -6.05
CA GLY A 98 -10.66 -3.12 -5.10
C GLY A 98 -9.27 -3.77 -5.15
N LYS A 99 -8.30 -3.17 -5.86
CA LYS A 99 -6.94 -3.73 -6.07
C LYS A 99 -5.94 -3.11 -5.09
N ASN A 100 -4.91 -2.44 -5.62
CA ASN A 100 -3.73 -1.92 -4.90
C ASN A 100 -4.00 -1.33 -3.50
N ARG A 101 -4.89 -0.33 -3.38
CA ARG A 101 -5.15 0.37 -2.11
C ARG A 101 -5.91 -0.50 -1.11
N THR A 102 -6.89 -1.27 -1.59
CA THR A 102 -7.65 -2.21 -0.76
C THR A 102 -6.73 -3.30 -0.22
N THR A 103 -5.92 -3.93 -1.08
CA THR A 103 -4.93 -4.94 -0.68
C THR A 103 -3.91 -4.38 0.31
N LEU A 104 -3.41 -3.16 0.10
CA LEU A 104 -2.48 -2.51 1.03
C LEU A 104 -3.10 -2.35 2.42
N ALA A 105 -4.31 -1.79 2.49
CA ALA A 105 -4.98 -1.57 3.77
C ALA A 105 -5.33 -2.89 4.47
N MET A 106 -5.78 -3.90 3.72
CA MET A 106 -6.01 -5.26 4.25
C MET A 106 -4.73 -5.89 4.77
N ALA A 107 -3.59 -5.73 4.08
CA ALA A 107 -2.31 -6.27 4.52
C ALA A 107 -1.83 -5.60 5.81
N ILE A 108 -1.94 -4.26 5.90
CA ILE A 108 -1.62 -3.51 7.13
C ILE A 108 -2.49 -3.99 8.29
N ALA A 109 -3.80 -4.13 8.08
CA ALA A 109 -4.73 -4.61 9.09
C ALA A 109 -4.44 -6.05 9.53
N GLY A 110 -4.22 -6.96 8.57
CA GLY A 110 -3.89 -8.36 8.84
C GLY A 110 -2.61 -8.51 9.66
N LEU A 111 -1.58 -7.71 9.33
CA LEU A 111 -0.34 -7.69 10.10
C LEU A 111 -0.57 -7.19 11.53
N ILE A 112 -1.26 -6.06 11.73
CA ILE A 112 -1.58 -5.53 13.07
C ILE A 112 -2.37 -6.57 13.88
N MET A 113 -3.42 -7.14 13.29
CA MET A 113 -4.26 -8.14 13.94
C MET A 113 -3.46 -9.38 14.34
N CYS A 114 -2.60 -9.91 13.47
CA CYS A 114 -1.73 -11.06 13.81
C CYS A 114 -0.71 -10.72 14.89
N HIS A 115 -0.24 -9.47 14.97
CA HIS A 115 0.62 -9.07 16.08
C HIS A 115 -0.12 -9.01 17.41
N ILE A 116 -1.41 -8.67 17.41
CA ILE A 116 -2.26 -8.63 18.60
C ILE A 116 -2.70 -10.04 19.02
N GLN A 117 -3.19 -10.84 18.08
CA GLN A 117 -3.80 -12.16 18.34
C GLN A 117 -2.81 -13.33 18.29
N GLY A 118 -1.66 -13.13 17.66
CA GLY A 118 -0.71 -14.18 17.31
C GLY A 118 -0.84 -14.58 15.84
N PHE A 119 0.30 -14.92 15.23
CA PHE A 119 0.33 -15.41 13.86
C PHE A 119 -0.17 -16.87 13.80
N PRO A 120 -1.05 -17.21 12.84
CA PRO A 120 -1.53 -18.58 12.66
C PRO A 120 -0.45 -19.50 12.08
N LYS A 121 -0.74 -20.80 12.10
CA LYS A 121 0.11 -21.81 11.46
C LYS A 121 0.21 -21.53 9.95
N GLY A 122 1.42 -21.60 9.40
CA GLY A 122 1.73 -21.23 8.01
C GLY A 122 2.51 -19.92 7.90
N ALA A 123 2.46 -19.08 8.93
CA ALA A 123 3.22 -17.83 9.00
C ALA A 123 4.68 -18.02 9.46
N ASN A 124 5.07 -19.19 9.96
CA ASN A 124 6.46 -19.46 10.31
C ASN A 124 7.28 -20.01 9.13
N ILE A 125 8.59 -19.80 9.21
CA ILE A 125 9.53 -20.43 8.27
C ILE A 125 9.37 -21.96 8.34
N GLY A 126 9.21 -22.59 7.17
CA GLY A 126 9.09 -24.04 7.05
C GLY A 126 7.65 -24.57 7.13
N GLU A 127 6.67 -23.74 7.49
CA GLU A 127 5.24 -24.12 7.50
C GLU A 127 4.51 -23.80 6.18
N GLN A 128 5.25 -23.29 5.19
CA GLN A 128 4.72 -22.93 3.88
C GLN A 128 4.31 -24.16 3.08
N GLU A 129 3.16 -24.07 2.41
CA GLU A 129 2.82 -25.05 1.39
C GLU A 129 3.83 -25.02 0.23
N ARG A 130 4.19 -26.20 -0.26
CA ARG A 130 5.12 -26.32 -1.39
C ARG A 130 4.40 -26.01 -2.67
N VAL A 131 4.60 -24.80 -3.19
CA VAL A 131 4.10 -24.42 -4.51
C VAL A 131 5.07 -24.89 -5.60
N SER A 132 4.58 -25.76 -6.48
CA SER A 132 5.30 -26.24 -7.67
C SER A 132 4.72 -25.60 -8.92
N CYS A 133 5.16 -24.39 -9.25
CA CYS A 133 4.76 -23.70 -10.48
C CYS A 133 5.99 -23.19 -11.27
N PRO A 134 5.88 -23.05 -12.61
CA PRO A 134 6.92 -22.38 -13.39
C PRO A 134 7.17 -20.97 -12.86
N ASN A 135 8.44 -20.59 -12.71
CA ASN A 135 8.86 -19.33 -12.10
C ASN A 135 8.45 -19.13 -10.61
N ALA A 136 8.41 -20.21 -9.83
CA ALA A 136 8.09 -20.18 -8.39
C ALA A 136 8.89 -19.15 -7.56
N GLN A 137 10.04 -18.68 -8.03
CA GLN A 137 10.79 -17.61 -7.35
C GLN A 137 10.02 -16.28 -7.33
N TYR A 138 9.26 -15.95 -8.39
CA TYR A 138 8.52 -14.68 -8.44
C TYR A 138 7.19 -14.76 -7.72
N THR A 139 6.54 -15.92 -7.74
CA THR A 139 5.37 -16.14 -6.87
C THR A 139 5.77 -15.99 -5.41
N LYS A 140 7.01 -16.30 -5.03
CA LYS A 140 7.60 -16.05 -3.70
C LYS A 140 8.15 -14.64 -3.47
N GLY A 141 8.15 -13.76 -4.49
CA GLY A 141 8.68 -12.40 -4.37
C GLY A 141 10.20 -12.34 -4.14
N ASP A 142 10.94 -13.36 -4.56
CA ASP A 142 12.39 -13.49 -4.32
C ASP A 142 13.23 -12.65 -5.30
N PHE A 143 12.95 -11.35 -5.37
CA PHE A 143 13.77 -10.39 -6.11
C PHE A 143 15.06 -10.08 -5.34
N MET A 144 16.19 -9.85 -6.03
CA MET A 144 17.46 -9.57 -5.37
C MET A 144 17.39 -8.37 -4.42
N ILE A 145 16.62 -7.33 -4.77
CA ILE A 145 16.47 -6.16 -3.90
C ILE A 145 15.66 -6.47 -2.63
N VAL A 146 14.67 -7.36 -2.70
CA VAL A 146 13.93 -7.86 -1.55
C VAL A 146 14.86 -8.68 -0.65
N GLN A 147 15.66 -9.57 -1.23
CA GLN A 147 16.64 -10.37 -0.49
C GLN A 147 17.70 -9.49 0.19
N LYS A 148 18.12 -8.37 -0.44
CA LYS A 148 19.00 -7.37 0.19
C LYS A 148 18.33 -6.74 1.41
N LEU A 149 17.06 -6.30 1.29
CA LEU A 149 16.32 -5.75 2.44
C LEU A 149 16.18 -6.77 3.56
N VAL A 150 15.80 -8.01 3.25
CA VAL A 150 15.63 -9.10 4.22
C VAL A 150 16.92 -9.37 5.00
N ARG A 151 18.09 -9.30 4.37
CA ARG A 151 19.38 -9.48 5.05
C ARG A 151 19.75 -8.32 5.98
N LEU A 152 19.19 -7.13 5.74
CA LEU A 152 19.40 -5.96 6.58
C LEU A 152 18.53 -5.96 7.85
N LEU A 153 17.43 -6.73 7.85
CA LEU A 153 16.46 -6.74 8.95
C LEU A 153 16.75 -7.87 9.95
N PRO A 154 16.68 -7.60 11.27
CA PRO A 154 16.74 -8.66 12.29
C PRO A 154 15.60 -9.66 12.09
N LYS A 155 15.89 -10.96 12.02
CA LYS A 155 14.90 -12.01 11.68
C LYS A 155 14.16 -11.73 10.35
N GLY A 156 14.82 -11.09 9.38
CA GLY A 156 14.16 -10.64 8.14
C GLY A 156 13.43 -11.72 7.36
N GLN A 157 13.90 -12.98 7.38
CA GLN A 157 13.21 -14.09 6.72
C GLN A 157 11.83 -14.38 7.35
N GLN A 158 11.74 -14.29 8.69
CA GLN A 158 10.47 -14.45 9.40
C GLN A 158 9.55 -13.26 9.11
N ILE A 159 10.09 -12.03 9.15
CA ILE A 159 9.35 -10.80 8.85
C ILE A 159 8.75 -10.85 7.44
N LYS A 160 9.55 -11.24 6.44
CA LYS A 160 9.06 -11.43 5.06
C LYS A 160 8.01 -12.52 5.01
N ARG A 161 8.22 -13.66 5.70
CA ARG A 161 7.25 -14.77 5.63
C ARG A 161 5.88 -14.37 6.17
N GLU A 162 5.83 -13.65 7.28
CA GLU A 162 4.57 -13.16 7.83
C GLU A 162 3.83 -12.21 6.86
N VAL A 163 4.56 -11.35 6.16
CA VAL A 163 3.99 -10.50 5.09
C VAL A 163 3.48 -11.36 3.95
N ASP A 164 4.27 -12.34 3.51
CA ASP A 164 3.86 -13.25 2.44
C ASP A 164 2.61 -14.03 2.81
N PHE A 165 2.53 -14.52 4.04
CA PHE A 165 1.38 -15.23 4.58
C PHE A 165 0.12 -14.36 4.52
N ILE A 166 0.17 -13.12 5.05
CA ILE A 166 -0.99 -12.21 4.98
C ILE A 166 -1.41 -11.94 3.54
N LEU A 167 -0.44 -11.77 2.63
CA LEU A 167 -0.75 -11.58 1.21
C LEU A 167 -1.38 -12.84 0.61
N ASP A 168 -0.90 -14.04 0.95
CA ASP A 168 -1.50 -15.31 0.51
C ASP A 168 -2.98 -15.37 0.96
N GLU A 169 -3.27 -15.12 2.24
CA GLU A 169 -4.63 -15.14 2.82
C GLU A 169 -5.60 -14.17 2.13
N ILE A 170 -5.13 -12.96 1.78
CA ILE A 170 -5.97 -11.96 1.08
C ILE A 170 -6.43 -12.48 -0.29
N PHE A 171 -5.65 -13.36 -0.92
CA PHE A 171 -5.89 -13.84 -2.28
C PHE A 171 -6.29 -15.32 -2.36
N GLU A 172 -6.46 -16.03 -1.23
CA GLU A 172 -6.84 -17.45 -1.18
C GLU A 172 -8.16 -17.76 -1.92
N THR A 173 -9.07 -16.79 -2.05
CA THR A 173 -10.44 -16.98 -2.57
C THR A 173 -10.57 -17.10 -4.10
N MET A 174 -9.61 -17.70 -4.81
CA MET A 174 -9.69 -17.90 -6.27
C MET A 174 -9.95 -16.62 -7.08
N SER A 175 -9.53 -15.46 -6.56
CA SER A 175 -9.42 -14.26 -7.40
C SER A 175 -8.25 -14.44 -8.37
N PRO A 176 -8.29 -13.85 -9.58
CA PRO A 176 -7.22 -14.07 -10.55
C PRO A 176 -5.87 -13.71 -9.93
N MET A 177 -4.95 -14.69 -9.90
CA MET A 177 -3.53 -14.59 -9.49
C MET A 177 -2.89 -13.23 -9.82
N HIS A 178 -3.29 -12.64 -10.95
CA HIS A 178 -2.95 -11.32 -11.46
C HIS A 178 -3.13 -10.11 -10.51
N PHE A 179 -3.70 -10.24 -9.32
CA PHE A 179 -3.74 -9.16 -8.32
C PHE A 179 -2.81 -9.37 -7.12
N HIS A 180 -2.21 -10.56 -7.00
CA HIS A 180 -1.25 -10.85 -5.95
C HIS A 180 0.03 -10.02 -6.16
N ILE A 181 0.39 -9.14 -5.21
CA ILE A 181 1.46 -8.14 -5.40
C ILE A 181 2.79 -8.75 -5.87
N ARG A 182 3.20 -9.90 -5.31
CA ARG A 182 4.43 -10.61 -5.71
C ARG A 182 4.44 -10.99 -7.20
N GLU A 183 3.28 -11.38 -7.74
CA GLU A 183 3.13 -11.75 -9.14
C GLU A 183 2.96 -10.53 -10.05
N VAL A 184 2.19 -9.54 -9.60
CA VAL A 184 1.98 -8.26 -10.30
C VAL A 184 3.31 -7.63 -10.67
N ILE A 185 4.27 -7.63 -9.74
CA ILE A 185 5.63 -7.12 -9.97
C ILE A 185 6.25 -7.74 -11.23
N PHE A 186 6.26 -9.08 -11.31
CA PHE A 186 6.90 -9.81 -12.41
C PHE A 186 6.08 -9.76 -13.70
N VAL A 187 4.75 -9.88 -13.61
CA VAL A 187 3.84 -9.87 -14.76
C VAL A 187 3.90 -8.54 -15.48
N ILE A 188 3.81 -7.41 -14.75
CA ILE A 188 3.91 -6.08 -15.35
C ILE A 188 5.30 -5.88 -15.94
N TYR A 189 6.37 -6.26 -15.22
CA TYR A 189 7.73 -6.15 -15.73
C TYR A 189 7.92 -6.90 -17.06
N ASN A 190 7.40 -8.12 -17.20
CA ASN A 190 7.53 -8.87 -18.45
C ASN A 190 6.76 -8.26 -19.62
N LYS A 191 5.64 -7.56 -19.37
CA LYS A 191 4.90 -6.88 -20.43
C LYS A 191 5.72 -5.79 -21.13
N ILE A 192 6.75 -5.25 -20.48
CA ILE A 192 7.68 -4.26 -21.06
C ILE A 192 8.31 -4.79 -22.36
N LYS A 193 8.62 -6.09 -22.43
CA LYS A 193 9.23 -6.72 -23.62
C LYS A 193 8.33 -6.65 -24.86
N ASN A 194 7.02 -6.62 -24.66
CA ASN A 194 6.01 -6.64 -25.72
C ASN A 194 5.36 -5.27 -25.95
N ALA A 195 5.82 -4.22 -25.25
CA ALA A 195 5.27 -2.88 -25.39
C ALA A 195 5.66 -2.27 -26.74
N LYS A 196 4.68 -1.61 -27.39
CA LYS A 196 4.80 -1.14 -28.78
C LYS A 196 5.56 0.17 -28.90
N ASN A 197 5.42 1.05 -27.93
CA ASN A 197 6.05 2.38 -27.89
C ASN A 197 6.82 2.57 -26.58
N ASP A 198 7.67 3.60 -26.52
CA ASP A 198 8.52 3.84 -25.36
C ASP A 198 7.76 4.44 -24.16
N GLU A 199 6.64 5.12 -24.40
CA GLU A 199 5.76 5.63 -23.34
C GLU A 199 5.13 4.48 -22.55
N ASP A 200 4.57 3.48 -23.23
CA ASP A 200 4.01 2.25 -22.65
C ASP A 200 5.09 1.50 -21.86
N LYS A 201 6.33 1.44 -22.38
CA LYS A 201 7.46 0.83 -21.65
C LYS A 201 7.75 1.55 -20.35
N GLN A 202 7.83 2.89 -20.37
CA GLN A 202 8.08 3.69 -19.17
C GLN A 202 6.93 3.56 -18.17
N ASN A 203 5.68 3.55 -18.62
CA ASN A 203 4.51 3.39 -17.77
C ASN A 203 4.47 2.00 -17.10
N LEU A 204 4.66 0.93 -17.87
CA LEU A 204 4.75 -0.43 -17.33
C LEU A 204 5.93 -0.58 -16.37
N LYS A 205 7.07 0.03 -16.69
CA LYS A 205 8.25 0.06 -15.82
C LYS A 205 7.94 0.73 -14.48
N GLN A 206 7.34 1.92 -14.51
CA GLN A 206 6.91 2.64 -13.32
C GLN A 206 5.96 1.79 -12.46
N GLN A 207 4.90 1.25 -13.06
CA GLN A 207 3.92 0.40 -12.36
C GLN A 207 4.57 -0.84 -11.70
N SER A 208 5.51 -1.49 -12.39
CA SER A 208 6.21 -2.67 -11.84
C SER A 208 7.12 -2.31 -10.65
N ILE A 209 7.77 -1.14 -10.71
CA ILE A 209 8.60 -0.62 -9.63
C ILE A 209 7.75 -0.16 -8.45
N ASP A 210 6.60 0.47 -8.70
CA ASP A 210 5.69 0.88 -7.63
C ASP A 210 5.12 -0.33 -6.86
N ALA A 211 4.83 -1.43 -7.58
CA ALA A 211 4.43 -2.67 -6.93
C ALA A 211 5.56 -3.28 -6.09
N LEU A 212 6.81 -3.18 -6.56
CA LEU A 212 7.99 -3.67 -5.83
C LEU A 212 8.24 -2.83 -4.58
N GLU A 213 8.17 -1.51 -4.70
CA GLU A 213 8.35 -0.59 -3.57
C GLU A 213 7.26 -0.81 -2.50
N ARG A 214 5.99 -0.97 -2.90
CA ARG A 214 4.89 -1.35 -2.00
C ARG A 214 5.18 -2.62 -1.20
N TYR A 215 5.69 -3.65 -1.87
CA TYR A 215 6.05 -4.91 -1.20
C TYR A 215 7.20 -4.72 -0.20
N LEU A 216 8.22 -3.94 -0.54
CA LEU A 216 9.29 -3.60 0.40
C LEU A 216 8.76 -2.83 1.62
N TYR A 217 7.85 -1.87 1.42
CA TYR A 217 7.23 -1.12 2.51
C TYR A 217 6.42 -2.01 3.45
N LEU A 218 5.69 -3.01 2.95
CA LEU A 218 5.00 -3.98 3.81
C LEU A 218 5.98 -4.78 4.68
N ILE A 219 7.12 -5.19 4.13
CA ILE A 219 8.19 -5.89 4.87
C ILE A 219 8.78 -4.98 5.96
N MET A 220 9.08 -3.72 5.62
CA MET A 220 9.58 -2.75 6.60
C MET A 220 8.55 -2.42 7.68
N PHE A 221 7.27 -2.31 7.32
CA PHE A 221 6.18 -2.09 8.26
C PHE A 221 6.04 -3.26 9.23
N ASN A 222 6.13 -4.51 8.75
CA ASN A 222 6.11 -5.66 9.66
C ASN A 222 7.35 -5.71 10.58
N ALA A 223 8.52 -5.26 10.08
CA ALA A 223 9.72 -5.11 10.92
C ALA A 223 9.50 -4.08 12.04
N TYR A 224 8.86 -2.96 11.72
CA TYR A 224 8.41 -1.97 12.69
C TYR A 224 7.47 -2.59 13.74
N LEU A 225 6.45 -3.34 13.29
CA LEU A 225 5.49 -3.95 14.21
C LEU A 225 6.16 -4.89 15.21
N HIS A 226 7.13 -5.71 14.77
CA HIS A 226 7.95 -6.53 15.67
C HIS A 226 8.77 -5.71 16.65
N HIS A 227 9.43 -4.66 16.16
CA HIS A 227 10.31 -3.83 16.97
C HIS A 227 9.53 -3.13 18.09
N ASP A 228 8.37 -2.56 17.77
CA ASP A 228 7.62 -1.68 18.67
C ASP A 228 6.47 -2.34 19.40
N LYS A 229 6.31 -3.66 19.25
CA LYS A 229 5.31 -4.44 19.97
C LYS A 229 5.32 -4.18 21.48
N LYS A 230 6.51 -4.06 22.08
CA LYS A 230 6.66 -3.85 23.54
C LYS A 230 6.14 -2.49 24.03
N ILE A 231 6.18 -1.48 23.16
CA ILE A 231 5.68 -0.13 23.45
C ILE A 231 4.31 0.11 22.79
N GLN A 232 3.64 -0.96 22.37
CA GLN A 232 2.31 -0.94 21.73
C GLN A 232 2.23 0.06 20.56
N TRP A 233 3.29 0.15 19.75
CA TRP A 233 3.30 1.01 18.55
C TRP A 233 3.01 2.49 18.86
N SER A 234 3.49 2.99 20.02
CA SER A 234 3.28 4.37 20.44
C SER A 234 3.99 5.41 19.58
N ARG A 235 5.09 5.04 18.93
CA ARG A 235 5.74 5.84 17.88
C ARG A 235 5.23 5.38 16.52
N SER A 236 5.05 6.30 15.58
CA SER A 236 4.55 5.98 14.25
C SER A 236 5.59 5.25 13.38
N PHE A 237 5.14 4.62 12.30
CA PHE A 237 6.02 3.98 11.32
C PHE A 237 6.92 5.00 10.62
N SER A 238 6.42 6.19 10.27
CA SER A 238 7.27 7.23 9.67
C SER A 238 8.35 7.74 10.62
N GLU A 239 8.03 7.89 11.91
CA GLU A 239 9.04 8.23 12.91
C GLU A 239 10.08 7.11 13.09
N TRP A 240 9.62 5.86 13.10
CA TRP A 240 10.48 4.68 13.20
C TRP A 240 11.44 4.61 12.00
N MET A 241 10.92 4.81 10.78
CA MET A 241 11.71 4.82 9.55
C MET A 241 12.80 5.90 9.60
N LYS A 242 12.43 7.12 9.98
CA LYS A 242 13.37 8.25 10.13
C LYS A 242 14.41 8.00 11.22
N LYS A 243 14.03 7.49 12.39
CA LYS A 243 14.96 7.31 13.52
C LYS A 243 15.95 6.16 13.31
N LEU A 244 15.53 5.06 12.69
CA LEU A 244 16.38 3.88 12.49
C LEU A 244 17.17 3.90 11.18
N PHE A 245 16.63 4.53 10.13
CA PHE A 245 17.27 4.53 8.81
C PHE A 245 17.67 5.92 8.34
N GLY A 246 17.04 6.98 8.85
CA GLY A 246 17.40 8.36 8.55
C GLY A 246 18.64 8.75 9.34
N GLY A 247 19.80 8.75 8.68
CA GLY A 247 21.03 9.28 9.28
C GLY A 247 20.78 10.69 9.83
N HIS A 248 21.26 10.95 11.04
CA HIS A 248 21.01 12.18 11.81
C HIS A 248 20.96 13.47 10.98
N THR A 249 19.94 14.30 11.22
CA THR A 249 20.11 15.76 11.19
C THR A 249 20.41 16.23 12.61
N ALA A 250 21.37 17.14 12.70
CA ALA A 250 22.02 17.60 13.91
C ALA A 250 21.08 18.12 15.02
N GLU A 251 21.61 18.09 16.24
CA GLU A 251 21.13 18.68 17.50
C GLU A 251 20.38 17.73 18.47
N GLY A 252 21.08 17.38 19.56
CA GLY A 252 20.47 16.86 20.79
C GLY A 252 20.95 15.47 21.20
N ASN A 253 21.69 15.42 22.31
CA ASN A 253 22.18 14.22 23.00
C ASN A 253 21.06 13.17 23.24
N CYS A 254 20.92 12.22 22.32
CA CYS A 254 20.17 10.99 22.56
C CYS A 254 21.10 9.81 22.31
N MET A 255 21.79 9.36 23.37
CA MET A 255 22.62 8.17 23.36
C MET A 255 21.73 6.92 23.34
N HIS A 256 21.14 6.61 22.18
CA HIS A 256 20.48 5.31 21.94
C HIS A 256 21.48 4.36 21.26
N PRO A 257 21.84 3.20 21.87
CA PRO A 257 22.94 2.35 21.36
C PRO A 257 22.64 1.56 20.07
N VAL A 258 21.56 1.83 19.35
CA VAL A 258 21.08 0.94 18.26
C VAL A 258 20.60 1.72 17.04
N ALA A 259 21.25 2.84 16.71
CA ALA A 259 21.14 3.39 15.36
C ALA A 259 22.15 2.64 14.45
N VAL A 260 21.86 1.37 14.16
CA VAL A 260 22.52 0.71 13.04
C VAL A 260 22.07 1.50 11.81
N LYS A 261 22.99 2.23 11.15
CA LYS A 261 22.75 2.82 9.83
C LYS A 261 22.46 1.68 8.86
N ILE A 262 21.24 1.17 8.89
CA ILE A 262 20.79 0.17 7.97
C ILE A 262 20.53 0.93 6.66
N GLY A 263 21.18 0.51 5.58
CA GLY A 263 21.12 1.16 4.27
C GLY A 263 19.78 1.05 3.55
N VAL A 264 18.65 1.10 4.27
CA VAL A 264 17.29 1.00 3.72
C VAL A 264 16.96 2.18 2.82
N TYR A 265 17.20 3.43 3.24
CA TYR A 265 16.98 4.57 2.33
C TYR A 265 17.91 4.51 1.12
N GLN A 266 19.15 4.05 1.28
CA GLN A 266 20.06 3.82 0.15
C GLN A 266 19.54 2.72 -0.79
N LEU A 267 18.90 1.68 -0.25
CA LEU A 267 18.26 0.62 -1.02
C LEU A 267 17.03 1.16 -1.77
N LEU A 268 16.21 2.00 -1.13
CA LEU A 268 15.06 2.66 -1.77
C LEU A 268 15.50 3.66 -2.84
N ASP A 269 16.60 4.39 -2.64
CA ASP A 269 17.17 5.29 -3.64
C ASP A 269 17.92 4.57 -4.77
N ASN A 270 18.07 3.26 -4.66
CA ASN A 270 18.71 2.41 -5.64
C ASN A 270 17.79 1.25 -6.02
N LEU A 271 16.49 1.50 -6.12
CA LEU A 271 15.48 0.49 -6.42
C LEU A 271 15.56 0.06 -7.89
N GLY A 272 15.38 -1.23 -8.16
CA GLY A 272 15.40 -1.74 -9.54
C GLY A 272 15.41 -3.26 -9.60
N PHE A 273 15.19 -3.79 -10.81
CA PHE A 273 15.18 -5.22 -11.08
C PHE A 273 16.56 -5.72 -11.50
N TYR A 274 17.49 -5.72 -10.56
CA TYR A 274 18.87 -6.13 -10.82
C TYR A 274 19.04 -7.60 -11.22
N ASP A 275 18.00 -8.42 -11.06
CA ASP A 275 17.93 -9.79 -11.60
C ASP A 275 17.79 -9.80 -13.13
N PHE A 276 17.24 -8.73 -13.71
CA PHE A 276 16.90 -8.62 -15.12
C PHE A 276 17.69 -7.52 -15.84
N GLU A 277 18.14 -6.51 -15.10
CA GLU A 277 18.76 -5.30 -15.61
C GLU A 277 20.17 -5.15 -15.04
N LYS A 278 21.18 -5.10 -15.91
CA LYS A 278 22.57 -4.87 -15.48
C LYS A 278 22.77 -3.47 -14.90
N VAL A 279 22.03 -2.47 -15.42
CA VAL A 279 22.03 -1.09 -14.95
C VAL A 279 20.59 -0.56 -15.03
N PRO A 280 19.89 -0.33 -13.90
CA PRO A 280 18.58 0.31 -13.92
C PRO A 280 18.72 1.76 -14.39
N THR A 281 17.94 2.15 -15.40
CA THR A 281 18.08 3.45 -16.09
C THR A 281 17.01 4.48 -15.73
N SER A 282 15.86 4.07 -15.20
CA SER A 282 14.77 4.98 -14.79
C SER A 282 14.03 4.49 -13.54
N PHE A 283 13.43 5.44 -12.80
CA PHE A 283 12.66 5.22 -11.57
C PHE A 283 13.47 4.59 -10.42
N LYS A 284 14.78 4.78 -10.45
CA LYS A 284 15.71 4.16 -9.50
C LYS A 284 15.73 4.88 -8.16
N THR A 285 15.76 6.20 -8.21
CA THR A 285 15.79 7.05 -7.01
C THR A 285 14.38 7.31 -6.49
N MET A 286 14.23 7.55 -5.18
CA MET A 286 12.95 7.96 -4.62
C MET A 286 12.48 9.26 -5.28
N LYS A 287 13.41 10.19 -5.53
CA LYS A 287 13.12 11.46 -6.22
C LYS A 287 12.49 11.24 -7.59
N GLU A 288 13.06 10.37 -8.44
CA GLU A 288 12.49 10.06 -9.77
C GLU A 288 11.08 9.48 -9.67
N ARG A 289 10.84 8.60 -8.71
CA ARG A 289 9.52 7.99 -8.51
C ARG A 289 8.51 8.97 -7.93
N TRP A 290 8.95 9.88 -7.07
CA TRP A 290 8.06 10.71 -6.26
C TRP A 290 7.77 12.06 -6.92
N CYS A 291 8.72 12.64 -7.65
CA CYS A 291 8.47 13.84 -8.45
C CYS A 291 7.48 13.59 -9.60
N ASN A 292 7.41 12.36 -10.11
CA ASN A 292 6.48 11.96 -11.17
C ASN A 292 5.08 11.53 -10.67
N ARG A 293 4.78 11.70 -9.37
CA ARG A 293 3.47 11.36 -8.77
C ARG A 293 2.33 12.30 -9.19
N GLY A 294 2.67 13.48 -9.71
CA GLY A 294 1.70 14.48 -10.18
C GLY A 294 1.33 14.27 -11.65
N GLN A 295 0.71 13.14 -12.02
CA GLN A 295 -0.01 13.13 -13.29
C GLN A 295 -1.31 13.94 -13.13
N ASN A 296 -1.48 14.93 -14.01
CA ASN A 296 -2.75 15.58 -14.26
C ASN A 296 -3.72 14.52 -14.80
N LEU A 297 -4.49 13.90 -13.92
CA LEU A 297 -5.65 13.15 -14.34
C LEU A 297 -6.58 14.08 -15.14
N PRO A 298 -7.34 13.59 -16.12
CA PRO A 298 -8.29 14.38 -16.89
C PRO A 298 -9.57 14.64 -16.07
N PHE A 299 -9.44 15.05 -14.81
CA PHE A 299 -10.54 15.59 -14.04
C PHE A 299 -10.37 17.12 -13.98
N GLN A 300 -11.44 17.85 -14.27
CA GLN A 300 -11.49 19.27 -13.95
C GLN A 300 -11.51 19.45 -12.44
N GLY A 301 -10.50 20.14 -11.91
CA GLY A 301 -10.39 20.52 -10.51
C GLY A 301 -8.93 20.66 -10.10
N SER A 302 -8.52 21.84 -9.65
CA SER A 302 -7.20 22.04 -9.06
C SER A 302 -7.23 21.62 -7.59
N PHE A 303 -6.23 20.85 -7.15
CA PHE A 303 -5.90 20.77 -5.73
C PHE A 303 -5.27 22.12 -5.34
N VAL A 304 -6.04 22.96 -4.67
CA VAL A 304 -5.58 24.11 -3.89
C VAL A 304 -5.82 23.78 -2.43
#